data_AF-A0A2T2Z9J5-F1
#
_entry.id   AF-A0A2T2Z9J5-F1
#
_cell.length_a   1.000
_cell.length_b   1.000
_cell.length_c   1.000
_cell.angle_alpha   90.00
_cell.angle_beta   90.00
_cell.angle_gamma   90.00
#
_symmetry.space_group_name_H-M   'P 1'
#
loop_
_entity.id
_entity.type
_entity.pdbx_description
1 polymer ?
#
loop_
_entity_poly.entity_id
_entity_poly.type
_entity_poly.pdbx_seq_one_letter_code
_entity_poly.pdbx_strand_id
1 'polypeptide(L)'
;MGIAPDTPASESSVAETAAAVSRPAAPRILLISGSTRPGSTNTAALRTFAEIAAPECTAELFTGLVDIPAFVPGDQPAPPAVRALRERLAAADAVVFCAPEYAGFIPGSLKNLLEWTVGAADLHEKPVAWISVAAPGRGEGAITSLRTVLGYVGAVEIESACRRMTVLGSMVGADGTIADATVRQALAESVAAIGAYLSAAAASREL
;
A
#
# COMPACT_ATOMS: atom_id res chain seq x y z
N MET A 1 78.35 -4.00 -12.19
CA MET A 1 77.10 -4.37 -12.89
C MET A 1 76.17 -4.94 -11.84
N GLY A 2 75.09 -4.22 -11.49
CA GLY A 2 74.16 -4.63 -10.43
C GLY A 2 73.72 -3.45 -9.56
N ILE A 3 72.58 -2.88 -9.92
CA ILE A 3 71.91 -1.68 -9.42
C ILE A 3 70.89 -2.07 -8.32
N ALA A 4 70.98 -1.39 -7.16
CA ALA A 4 69.90 -0.88 -6.28
C ALA A 4 68.86 -1.87 -5.65
N PRO A 5 67.96 -1.45 -4.71
CA PRO A 5 67.95 -0.30 -3.79
C PRO A 5 67.56 -0.63 -2.32
N ASP A 6 67.56 0.42 -1.50
CA ASP A 6 66.90 0.61 -0.19
C ASP A 6 65.55 -0.08 0.00
N THR A 7 65.32 -0.57 1.23
CA THR A 7 63.99 -0.85 1.77
C THR A 7 63.79 -0.01 3.03
N PRO A 8 62.88 0.98 3.03
CA PRO A 8 62.39 1.56 4.27
C PRO A 8 61.08 0.92 4.73
N ALA A 9 60.99 0.92 6.05
CA ALA A 9 59.93 0.62 6.99
C ALA A 9 58.47 0.59 6.50
N SER A 10 57.76 -0.39 7.06
CA SER A 10 56.31 -0.55 7.10
C SER A 10 55.61 0.62 7.79
N GLU A 11 54.67 1.27 7.09
CA GLU A 11 53.64 2.11 7.71
C GLU A 11 52.31 1.34 7.79
N SER A 12 51.76 1.32 9.01
CA SER A 12 50.48 0.72 9.34
C SER A 12 49.34 1.51 8.71
N SER A 13 48.59 0.87 7.82
CA SER A 13 47.29 1.38 7.34
C SER A 13 46.22 1.06 8.38
N VAL A 14 45.74 2.11 9.06
CA VAL A 14 44.56 2.05 9.90
C VAL A 14 43.36 2.04 8.95
N ALA A 15 42.71 0.89 8.81
CA ALA A 15 41.49 0.75 8.02
C ALA A 15 40.33 1.36 8.80
N GLU A 16 39.90 2.56 8.39
CA GLU A 16 38.68 3.19 8.85
C GLU A 16 37.48 2.37 8.34
N THR A 17 36.88 1.59 9.24
CA THR A 17 35.66 0.85 8.95
C THR A 17 34.50 1.83 9.03
N ALA A 18 34.13 2.41 7.88
CA ALA A 18 32.86 3.13 7.75
C ALA A 18 31.72 2.13 8.03
N ALA A 19 31.10 2.27 9.20
CA ALA A 19 29.90 1.53 9.54
C ALA A 19 28.83 1.81 8.47
N ALA A 20 28.45 0.79 7.72
CA ALA A 20 27.34 0.86 6.80
C ALA A 20 26.09 1.24 7.60
N VAL A 21 25.61 2.48 7.43
CA VAL A 21 24.30 2.90 7.94
C VAL A 21 23.29 1.94 7.33
N SER A 22 22.70 1.07 8.15
CA SER A 22 21.65 0.15 7.75
C SER A 22 20.51 0.98 7.16
N ARG A 23 20.33 0.94 5.84
CA ARG A 23 19.17 1.56 5.19
C ARG A 23 17.91 1.00 5.86
N PRO A 24 16.95 1.83 6.30
CA PRO A 24 15.70 1.32 6.85
C PRO A 24 15.05 0.38 5.82
N ALA A 25 14.43 -0.69 6.31
CA ALA A 25 13.73 -1.65 5.46
C ALA A 25 12.73 -0.90 4.56
N ALA A 26 12.61 -1.33 3.31
CA ALA A 26 11.72 -0.68 2.34
C ALA A 26 10.27 -0.66 2.89
N PRO A 27 9.55 0.49 2.82
CA PRO A 27 8.20 0.59 3.33
C PRO A 27 7.26 -0.47 2.74
N ARG A 28 6.37 -1.00 3.58
CA ARG A 28 5.41 -2.04 3.22
C ARG A 28 4.03 -1.44 3.02
N ILE A 29 3.46 -1.62 1.83
CA ILE A 29 2.13 -1.11 1.48
C ILE A 29 1.22 -2.32 1.24
N LEU A 30 0.11 -2.40 1.98
CA LEU A 30 -0.94 -3.37 1.70
C LEU A 30 -1.96 -2.76 0.75
N LEU A 31 -2.23 -3.42 -0.37
CA LEU A 31 -3.20 -2.99 -1.37
C LEU A 31 -4.47 -3.84 -1.25
N ILE A 32 -5.62 -3.21 -1.04
CA ILE A 32 -6.91 -3.90 -0.89
C ILE A 32 -7.84 -3.44 -2.02
N SER A 33 -8.13 -4.34 -2.96
CA SER A 33 -9.16 -4.10 -3.97
C SER A 33 -10.52 -4.40 -3.37
N GLY A 34 -11.47 -3.45 -3.43
CA GLY A 34 -12.87 -3.68 -3.07
C GLY A 34 -13.65 -4.49 -4.12
N SER A 35 -13.03 -4.85 -5.23
CA SER A 35 -13.67 -5.60 -6.30
C SER A 35 -13.39 -7.10 -6.18
N THR A 36 -14.43 -7.91 -6.29
CA THR A 36 -14.33 -9.39 -6.37
C THR A 36 -14.51 -9.91 -7.80
N ARG A 37 -14.71 -9.00 -8.77
CA ARG A 37 -14.95 -9.38 -10.16
C ARG A 37 -13.64 -9.76 -10.86
N PRO A 38 -13.62 -10.88 -11.60
CA PRO A 38 -12.56 -11.13 -12.58
C PRO A 38 -12.42 -9.96 -13.55
N GLY A 39 -11.19 -9.60 -13.91
CA GLY A 39 -10.91 -8.50 -14.85
C GLY A 39 -11.24 -7.10 -14.33
N SER A 40 -11.33 -6.91 -13.01
CA SER A 40 -11.63 -5.60 -12.43
C SER A 40 -10.55 -4.56 -12.74
N THR A 41 -10.98 -3.40 -13.25
CA THR A 41 -10.11 -2.23 -13.45
C THR A 41 -9.59 -1.65 -12.13
N ASN A 42 -10.31 -1.86 -11.02
CA ASN A 42 -9.85 -1.46 -9.68
C ASN A 42 -8.68 -2.35 -9.23
N THR A 43 -8.78 -3.66 -9.47
CA THR A 43 -7.69 -4.59 -9.19
C THR A 43 -6.50 -4.34 -10.12
N ALA A 44 -6.74 -4.03 -11.39
CA ALA A 44 -5.70 -3.69 -12.35
C ALA A 44 -4.93 -2.42 -11.96
N ALA A 45 -5.63 -1.39 -11.45
CA ALA A 45 -4.99 -0.19 -10.91
C ALA A 45 -4.05 -0.51 -9.74
N LEU A 46 -4.46 -1.39 -8.81
CA LEU A 46 -3.60 -1.80 -7.70
C LEU A 46 -2.42 -2.69 -8.13
N ARG A 47 -2.60 -3.56 -9.13
CA ARG A 47 -1.46 -4.31 -9.71
C ARG A 47 -0.44 -3.37 -10.34
N THR A 48 -0.91 -2.38 -11.09
CA THR A 48 -0.07 -1.34 -11.71
C THR A 48 0.62 -0.49 -10.63
N PHE A 49 -0.09 -0.14 -9.55
CA PHE A 49 0.49 0.54 -8.39
C PHE A 49 1.65 -0.27 -7.80
N ALA A 50 1.48 -1.58 -7.62
CA ALA A 50 2.52 -2.44 -7.06
C ALA A 50 3.77 -2.51 -7.94
N GLU A 51 3.60 -2.57 -9.26
CA GLU A 51 4.70 -2.53 -10.23
C GLU A 51 5.50 -1.22 -10.13
N ILE A 52 4.79 -0.09 -10.05
CA ILE A 52 5.41 1.24 -9.94
C ILE A 52 6.16 1.39 -8.61
N ALA A 53 5.62 0.81 -7.52
CA ALA A 53 6.20 0.91 -6.18
C ALA A 53 7.49 0.09 -5.99
N ALA A 54 7.70 -0.96 -6.80
CA ALA A 54 8.74 -1.98 -6.60
C ALA A 54 10.21 -1.49 -6.49
N PRO A 55 10.63 -0.29 -6.97
CA PRO A 55 11.96 0.23 -6.70
C PRO A 55 12.15 0.80 -5.28
N GLU A 56 11.08 1.28 -4.64
CA GLU A 56 11.15 2.10 -3.43
C GLU A 56 10.41 1.49 -2.23
N CYS A 57 9.37 0.69 -2.50
CA CYS A 57 8.49 0.09 -1.51
C CYS A 57 8.16 -1.36 -1.86
N THR A 58 7.79 -2.16 -0.87
CA THR A 58 7.15 -3.46 -1.09
C THR A 58 5.63 -3.25 -1.06
N ALA A 59 4.95 -3.51 -2.16
CA ALA A 59 3.50 -3.41 -2.24
C ALA A 59 2.85 -4.78 -2.47
N GLU A 60 2.04 -5.24 -1.52
CA GLU A 60 1.35 -6.54 -1.57
C GLU A 60 -0.13 -6.36 -1.90
N LEU A 61 -0.61 -7.00 -2.97
CA LEU A 61 -2.04 -7.08 -3.26
C LEU A 61 -2.70 -8.16 -2.40
N PHE A 62 -3.62 -7.77 -1.53
CA PHE A 62 -4.49 -8.69 -0.80
C PHE A 62 -5.54 -9.31 -1.72
N THR A 63 -5.49 -10.64 -1.88
CA THR A 63 -6.37 -11.40 -2.77
C THR A 63 -7.48 -12.18 -2.04
N GLY A 64 -7.47 -12.20 -0.71
CA GLY A 64 -8.39 -13.00 0.12
C GLY A 64 -9.73 -12.34 0.42
N LEU A 65 -10.15 -11.29 -0.30
CA LEU A 65 -11.38 -10.55 0.03
C LEU A 65 -12.63 -11.43 0.04
N VAL A 66 -12.71 -12.39 -0.89
CA VAL A 66 -13.85 -13.32 -0.99
C VAL A 66 -13.86 -14.39 0.10
N ASP A 67 -12.72 -14.60 0.77
CA ASP A 67 -12.54 -15.62 1.81
C ASP A 67 -12.86 -15.07 3.21
N ILE A 68 -13.08 -13.75 3.33
CA ILE A 68 -13.48 -13.13 4.60
C ILE A 68 -14.95 -13.50 4.90
N PRO A 69 -15.22 -14.26 5.98
CA PRO A 69 -16.59 -14.63 6.33
C PRO A 69 -17.41 -13.41 6.73
N ALA A 70 -18.74 -13.54 6.74
CA ALA A 70 -19.63 -12.51 7.25
C ALA A 70 -19.22 -12.10 8.68
N PHE A 71 -19.16 -10.80 8.94
CA PHE A 71 -18.80 -10.26 10.24
C PHE A 71 -19.81 -10.69 11.31
N VAL A 72 -19.28 -11.21 12.41
CA VAL A 72 -20.05 -11.59 13.60
C VAL A 72 -19.41 -10.90 14.82
N PRO A 73 -20.08 -9.91 15.45
CA PRO A 73 -19.55 -9.22 16.61
C PRO A 73 -19.16 -10.19 17.74
N GLY A 74 -17.95 -10.05 18.26
CA GLY A 74 -17.46 -10.86 19.39
C GLY A 74 -17.04 -12.29 19.04
N ASP A 75 -17.05 -12.67 17.76
CA ASP A 75 -16.60 -14.00 17.32
C ASP A 75 -15.10 -14.19 17.61
N GLN A 76 -14.79 -15.12 18.51
CA GLN A 76 -13.44 -15.40 18.98
C GLN A 76 -13.22 -16.91 19.15
N PRO A 77 -12.05 -17.43 18.74
CA PRO A 77 -10.97 -16.71 18.06
C PRO A 77 -11.37 -16.31 16.64
N ALA A 78 -10.90 -15.15 16.17
CA ALA A 78 -11.20 -14.68 14.81
C ALA A 78 -10.88 -15.77 13.75
N PRO A 79 -11.71 -15.92 12.69
CA PRO A 79 -11.51 -16.93 11.65
C PRO A 79 -10.12 -16.87 10.99
N PRO A 80 -9.58 -17.98 10.45
CA PRO A 80 -8.23 -18.01 9.87
C PRO A 80 -7.97 -16.93 8.80
N ALA A 81 -8.93 -16.69 7.90
CA ALA A 81 -8.82 -15.64 6.88
C ALA A 81 -8.75 -14.23 7.48
N VAL A 82 -9.49 -13.99 8.57
CA VAL A 82 -9.47 -12.71 9.30
C VAL A 82 -8.13 -12.53 10.02
N ARG A 83 -7.58 -13.57 10.68
CA ARG A 83 -6.25 -13.48 11.30
C ARG A 83 -5.16 -13.19 10.27
N ALA A 84 -5.20 -13.87 9.13
CA ALA A 84 -4.26 -13.66 8.03
C ALA A 84 -4.35 -12.24 7.43
N LEU A 85 -5.54 -11.63 7.41
CA LEU A 85 -5.72 -10.21 7.08
C LEU A 85 -5.07 -9.31 8.13
N ARG A 86 -5.34 -9.55 9.42
CA ARG A 86 -4.79 -8.75 10.52
C ARG A 86 -3.27 -8.77 10.57
N GLU A 87 -2.66 -9.93 10.34
CA GLU A 87 -1.20 -10.07 10.23
C GLU A 87 -0.61 -9.17 9.13
N ARG A 88 -1.28 -9.08 7.98
CA ARG A 88 -0.87 -8.19 6.88
C ARG A 88 -1.09 -6.72 7.20
N LEU A 89 -2.20 -6.37 7.84
CA LEU A 89 -2.48 -5.01 8.28
C LEU A 89 -1.45 -4.53 9.32
N ALA A 90 -1.12 -5.39 10.28
CA ALA A 90 -0.11 -5.11 11.30
C ALA A 90 1.29 -4.91 10.68
N ALA A 91 1.62 -5.72 9.67
CA ALA A 91 2.91 -5.68 9.00
C ALA A 91 3.07 -4.53 7.97
N ALA A 92 1.98 -3.86 7.57
CA ALA A 92 2.01 -2.78 6.60
C ALA A 92 2.28 -1.43 7.25
N ASP A 93 3.11 -0.59 6.64
CA ASP A 93 3.33 0.80 7.03
C ASP A 93 2.21 1.72 6.50
N ALA A 94 1.59 1.35 5.39
CA ALA A 94 0.42 2.03 4.83
C ALA A 94 -0.55 1.05 4.15
N VAL A 95 -1.82 1.44 4.02
CA VAL A 95 -2.84 0.65 3.31
C VAL A 95 -3.49 1.47 2.19
N VAL A 96 -3.55 0.93 0.98
CA VAL A 96 -4.23 1.56 -0.17
C VAL A 96 -5.48 0.77 -0.51
N PHE A 97 -6.64 1.42 -0.44
CA PHE A 97 -7.91 0.84 -0.83
C PHE A 97 -8.29 1.28 -2.23
N CYS A 98 -8.71 0.35 -3.10
CA CYS A 98 -9.32 0.70 -4.38
C CYS A 98 -10.77 0.24 -4.43
N ALA A 99 -11.71 1.18 -4.29
CA ALA A 99 -13.11 0.88 -4.06
C ALA A 99 -14.00 1.22 -5.28
N PRO A 100 -14.61 0.23 -5.95
CA PRO A 100 -15.70 0.50 -6.88
C PRO A 100 -16.98 0.88 -6.13
N GLU A 101 -17.94 1.49 -6.84
CA GLU A 101 -19.24 1.85 -6.28
C GLU A 101 -20.33 0.86 -6.67
N TYR A 102 -21.04 0.33 -5.66
CA TYR A 102 -22.24 -0.48 -5.84
C TYR A 102 -23.37 0.08 -5.01
N ALA A 103 -24.53 0.30 -5.63
CA ALA A 103 -25.71 0.88 -4.99
C ALA A 103 -25.44 2.19 -4.22
N GLY A 104 -24.46 2.98 -4.68
CA GLY A 104 -24.10 4.27 -4.07
C GLY A 104 -23.12 4.19 -2.91
N PHE A 105 -22.56 3.03 -2.57
CA PHE A 105 -21.63 2.87 -1.46
C PHE A 105 -20.46 1.94 -1.80
N ILE A 106 -19.54 1.76 -0.85
CA ILE A 106 -18.51 0.72 -0.95
C ILE A 106 -19.12 -0.67 -1.11
N PRO A 107 -18.43 -1.61 -1.77
CA PRO A 107 -18.91 -2.97 -1.96
C PRO A 107 -19.12 -3.68 -0.62
N GLY A 108 -20.17 -4.51 -0.51
CA GLY A 108 -20.50 -5.22 0.72
C GLY A 108 -19.36 -6.09 1.25
N SER A 109 -18.58 -6.72 0.37
CA SER A 109 -17.38 -7.49 0.75
C SER A 109 -16.30 -6.61 1.38
N LEU A 110 -16.05 -5.41 0.84
CA LEU A 110 -15.10 -4.47 1.42
C LEU A 110 -15.60 -3.92 2.77
N LYS A 111 -16.90 -3.59 2.86
CA LYS A 111 -17.51 -3.18 4.13
C LYS A 111 -17.37 -4.27 5.20
N ASN A 112 -17.65 -5.52 4.85
CA ASN A 112 -17.52 -6.68 5.72
C ASN A 112 -16.08 -6.88 6.20
N LEU A 113 -15.09 -6.74 5.31
CA LEU A 113 -13.67 -6.76 5.68
C LEU A 113 -13.35 -5.68 6.72
N LEU A 114 -13.81 -4.45 6.50
CA LEU A 114 -13.56 -3.34 7.43
C LEU A 114 -14.26 -3.53 8.78
N GLU A 115 -15.43 -4.17 8.83
CA GLU A 115 -16.09 -4.50 10.10
C GLU A 115 -15.24 -5.43 10.98
N TRP A 116 -14.53 -6.38 10.38
CA TRP A 116 -13.59 -7.24 11.11
C TRP A 116 -12.41 -6.49 11.74
N THR A 117 -12.11 -5.27 11.31
CA THR A 117 -11.05 -4.43 11.91
C THR A 117 -11.51 -3.65 13.14
N VAL A 118 -12.81 -3.58 13.38
CA VAL A 118 -13.38 -2.84 14.52
C VAL A 118 -13.01 -3.53 15.83
N GLY A 119 -12.52 -2.75 16.79
CA GLY A 119 -12.14 -3.22 18.13
C GLY A 119 -10.78 -3.96 18.22
N ALA A 120 -10.14 -4.24 17.08
CA ALA A 120 -8.80 -4.85 17.03
C ALA A 120 -7.67 -3.82 16.85
N ALA A 121 -8.02 -2.55 16.62
CA ALA A 121 -7.08 -1.45 16.33
C ALA A 121 -6.18 -1.69 15.09
N ASP A 122 -6.56 -2.62 14.20
CA ASP A 122 -5.76 -2.98 13.01
C ASP A 122 -5.48 -1.78 12.09
N LEU A 123 -6.38 -0.79 12.09
CA LEU A 123 -6.30 0.43 11.27
C LEU A 123 -6.14 1.71 12.10
N HIS A 124 -6.08 1.63 13.43
CA HIS A 124 -5.93 2.82 14.27
C HIS A 124 -4.56 3.49 14.01
N GLU A 125 -4.56 4.80 13.76
CA GLU A 125 -3.39 5.59 13.36
C GLU A 125 -2.66 5.09 12.10
N LYS A 126 -3.22 4.09 11.41
CA LYS A 126 -2.63 3.51 10.20
C LYS A 126 -2.74 4.54 9.07
N PRO A 127 -1.63 4.88 8.38
CA PRO A 127 -1.68 5.70 7.18
C PRO A 127 -2.44 4.97 6.06
N VAL A 128 -3.42 5.64 5.47
CA VAL A 128 -4.27 5.07 4.41
C VAL A 128 -4.43 6.02 3.24
N ALA A 129 -4.58 5.47 2.05
CA ALA A 129 -4.98 6.21 0.85
C ALA A 129 -6.06 5.45 0.10
N TRP A 130 -6.82 6.16 -0.74
CA TRP A 130 -7.81 5.55 -1.61
C TRP A 130 -7.57 5.86 -3.09
N ILE A 131 -7.88 4.89 -3.93
CA ILE A 131 -7.93 5.01 -5.39
C ILE A 131 -9.37 4.72 -5.83
N SER A 132 -9.99 5.64 -6.57
CA SER A 132 -11.30 5.42 -7.19
C SER A 132 -11.13 5.24 -8.69
N VAL A 133 -11.37 4.02 -9.18
CA VAL A 133 -11.51 3.75 -10.61
C VAL A 133 -12.99 3.77 -10.97
N ALA A 134 -13.43 4.86 -11.59
CA ALA A 134 -14.83 5.06 -11.97
C ALA A 134 -14.96 5.96 -13.21
N ALA A 135 -16.12 5.89 -13.87
CA ALA A 135 -16.46 6.85 -14.92
C ALA A 135 -16.60 8.28 -14.33
N PRO A 136 -16.40 9.34 -15.13
CA PRO A 136 -16.62 10.71 -14.68
C PRO A 136 -18.01 10.89 -14.04
N GLY A 137 -18.07 11.56 -12.88
CA GLY A 137 -19.31 11.77 -12.13
C GLY A 137 -19.83 10.56 -11.34
N ARG A 138 -19.10 9.43 -11.30
CA ARG A 138 -19.46 8.21 -10.56
C ARG A 138 -18.38 7.87 -9.55
N GLY A 139 -18.72 7.27 -8.39
CA GLY A 139 -17.77 6.83 -7.38
C GLY A 139 -17.75 7.66 -6.08
N GLU A 140 -18.45 8.79 -6.03
CA GLU A 140 -18.46 9.67 -4.85
C GLU A 140 -19.09 9.01 -3.63
N GLY A 141 -20.11 8.19 -3.83
CA GLY A 141 -20.77 7.50 -2.73
C GLY A 141 -19.88 6.42 -2.11
N ALA A 142 -19.11 5.71 -2.95
CA ALA A 142 -18.09 4.78 -2.47
C ALA A 142 -16.98 5.49 -1.69
N ILE A 143 -16.45 6.60 -2.19
CA ILE A 143 -15.38 7.33 -1.47
C ILE A 143 -15.91 7.95 -0.18
N THR A 144 -17.08 8.56 -0.19
CA THR A 144 -17.70 9.13 1.01
C THR A 144 -17.88 8.06 2.09
N SER A 145 -18.47 6.91 1.74
CA SER A 145 -18.68 5.83 2.71
C SER A 145 -17.38 5.15 3.15
N LEU A 146 -16.39 5.01 2.27
CA LEU A 146 -15.07 4.52 2.65
C LEU A 146 -14.43 5.44 3.70
N ARG A 147 -14.42 6.75 3.45
CA ARG A 147 -13.88 7.75 4.38
C ARG A 147 -14.61 7.75 5.72
N THR A 148 -15.95 7.58 5.71
CA THR A 148 -16.72 7.41 6.96
C THR A 148 -16.22 6.22 7.78
N VAL A 149 -16.03 5.07 7.15
CA VAL A 149 -15.57 3.86 7.86
C VAL A 149 -14.13 4.00 8.33
N LEU A 150 -13.23 4.54 7.48
CA LEU A 150 -11.82 4.76 7.83
C LEU A 150 -11.67 5.75 8.99
N GLY A 151 -12.45 6.84 9.00
CA GLY A 151 -12.48 7.79 10.10
C GLY A 151 -13.01 7.16 11.39
N TYR A 152 -14.03 6.29 11.30
CA TYR A 152 -14.56 5.57 12.46
C TYR A 152 -13.52 4.65 13.12
N VAL A 153 -12.66 3.98 12.34
CA VAL A 153 -11.60 3.09 12.87
C VAL A 153 -10.30 3.84 13.23
N GLY A 154 -10.29 5.17 13.10
CA GLY A 154 -9.14 6.01 13.46
C GLY A 154 -7.96 5.93 12.48
N ALA A 155 -8.20 5.56 11.22
CA ALA A 155 -7.16 5.58 10.19
C ALA A 155 -6.78 7.03 9.81
N VAL A 156 -5.54 7.24 9.38
CA VAL A 156 -5.00 8.55 9.00
C VAL A 156 -4.92 8.64 7.48
N GLU A 157 -5.80 9.42 6.87
CA GLU A 157 -5.83 9.58 5.42
C GLU A 157 -4.66 10.45 4.91
N ILE A 158 -3.89 9.92 3.96
CA ILE A 158 -2.88 10.64 3.19
C ILE A 158 -3.58 11.27 1.97
N GLU A 159 -4.24 12.41 2.17
CA GLU A 159 -5.05 13.06 1.13
C GLU A 159 -4.27 13.33 -0.17
N SER A 160 -2.99 13.68 -0.06
CA SER A 160 -2.10 13.91 -1.21
C SER A 160 -1.82 12.66 -2.04
N ALA A 161 -2.08 11.47 -1.51
CA ALA A 161 -1.96 10.19 -2.22
C ALA A 161 -3.28 9.68 -2.80
N CYS A 162 -4.41 10.28 -2.44
CA CYS A 162 -5.73 9.86 -2.91
C CYS A 162 -5.95 10.28 -4.38
N ARG A 163 -6.48 9.38 -5.21
CA ARG A 163 -6.70 9.65 -6.64
C ARG A 163 -8.03 9.13 -7.15
N ARG A 164 -8.65 9.91 -8.03
CA ARG A 164 -9.72 9.44 -8.89
C ARG A 164 -9.21 9.35 -10.32
N MET A 165 -9.57 8.27 -11.00
CA MET A 165 -9.21 8.05 -12.40
C MET A 165 -10.29 7.25 -13.13
N THR A 166 -10.32 7.40 -14.44
CA THR A 166 -11.15 6.57 -15.32
C THR A 166 -10.25 5.57 -16.02
N VAL A 167 -10.55 4.28 -15.84
CA VAL A 167 -9.87 3.18 -16.52
C VAL A 167 -10.93 2.34 -17.20
N LEU A 168 -10.81 2.20 -18.52
CA LEU A 168 -11.66 1.33 -19.31
C LEU A 168 -11.12 -0.10 -19.29
N GLY A 169 -12.00 -1.09 -19.44
CA GLY A 169 -11.57 -2.50 -19.53
C GLY A 169 -10.58 -2.74 -20.67
N SER A 170 -10.70 -2.01 -21.78
CA SER A 170 -9.77 -2.07 -22.92
C SER A 170 -8.37 -1.52 -22.62
N MET A 171 -8.18 -0.83 -21.50
CA MET A 171 -6.87 -0.32 -21.05
C MET A 171 -6.11 -1.35 -20.21
N VAL A 172 -6.76 -2.45 -19.81
CA VAL A 172 -6.15 -3.50 -19.01
C VAL A 172 -5.46 -4.50 -19.94
N GLY A 173 -4.16 -4.65 -19.78
CA GLY A 173 -3.34 -5.60 -20.51
C GLY A 173 -3.62 -7.05 -20.10
N ALA A 174 -3.08 -7.99 -20.87
CA ALA A 174 -3.22 -9.43 -20.60
C ALA A 174 -2.57 -9.87 -19.27
N ASP A 175 -1.60 -9.11 -18.79
CA ASP A 175 -0.95 -9.27 -17.48
C ASP A 175 -1.78 -8.70 -16.31
N GLY A 176 -2.92 -8.07 -16.61
CA GLY A 176 -3.78 -7.42 -15.64
C GLY A 176 -3.25 -6.07 -15.14
N THR A 177 -2.28 -5.46 -15.83
CA THR A 177 -1.79 -4.10 -15.54
C THR A 177 -2.31 -3.10 -16.57
N ILE A 178 -2.02 -1.81 -16.36
CA ILE A 178 -2.46 -0.72 -17.24
C ILE A 178 -1.22 -0.04 -17.80
N ALA A 179 -1.09 0.01 -19.14
CA ALA A 179 0.03 0.66 -19.82
C ALA A 179 -0.17 2.17 -20.05
N ASP A 180 -1.40 2.65 -19.92
CA ASP A 180 -1.75 4.06 -20.16
C ASP A 180 -0.89 5.01 -19.28
N ALA A 181 -0.24 5.96 -19.95
CA ALA A 181 0.74 6.84 -19.31
C ALA A 181 0.09 7.79 -18.28
N THR A 182 -1.14 8.25 -18.53
CA THR A 182 -1.85 9.14 -17.61
C THR A 182 -2.25 8.39 -16.33
N VAL A 183 -2.73 7.16 -16.46
CA VAL A 183 -3.04 6.30 -15.31
C VAL A 183 -1.77 5.99 -14.51
N ARG A 184 -0.68 5.60 -15.18
CA ARG A 184 0.61 5.31 -14.53
C ARG A 184 1.16 6.52 -13.80
N GLN A 185 1.10 7.71 -14.41
CA GLN A 185 1.54 8.96 -13.78
C GLN A 185 0.73 9.25 -12.50
N ALA A 186 -0.60 9.14 -12.55
CA ALA A 186 -1.44 9.36 -11.37
C ALA A 186 -1.13 8.36 -10.24
N LEU A 187 -0.88 7.09 -10.56
CA LEU A 187 -0.49 6.08 -9.58
C LEU A 187 0.93 6.33 -9.02
N ALA A 188 1.87 6.77 -9.85
CA ALA A 188 3.22 7.13 -9.42
C ALA A 188 3.22 8.31 -8.43
N GLU A 189 2.35 9.30 -8.64
CA GLU A 189 2.17 10.39 -7.67
C GLU A 189 1.60 9.89 -6.35
N SER A 190 0.67 8.93 -6.36
CA SER A 190 0.18 8.28 -5.13
C SER A 190 1.31 7.55 -4.39
N VAL A 191 2.14 6.78 -5.11
CA VAL A 191 3.31 6.08 -4.54
C VAL A 191 4.27 7.09 -3.90
N ALA A 192 4.63 8.14 -4.63
CA ALA A 192 5.54 9.17 -4.14
C ALA A 192 4.99 9.91 -2.91
N ALA A 193 3.70 10.23 -2.90
CA ALA A 193 3.05 10.87 -1.75
C ALA A 193 3.07 9.99 -0.50
N ILE A 194 2.84 8.67 -0.65
CA ILE A 194 2.95 7.70 0.45
C ILE A 194 4.40 7.62 0.95
N GLY A 195 5.37 7.49 0.04
CA GLY A 195 6.79 7.44 0.39
C GLY A 195 7.26 8.68 1.17
N ALA A 196 6.84 9.87 0.72
CA ALA A 196 7.12 11.13 1.41
C ALA A 196 6.50 11.19 2.81
N TYR A 197 5.23 10.78 2.94
CA TYR A 197 4.54 10.71 4.23
C TYR A 197 5.26 9.79 5.22
N LEU A 198 5.61 8.57 4.78
CA LEU A 198 6.26 7.59 5.64
C LEU A 198 7.67 8.02 6.05
N SER A 199 8.40 8.68 5.14
CA SER A 199 9.72 9.25 5.43
C SER A 199 9.65 10.36 6.48
N ALA A 200 8.68 11.28 6.36
CA ALA A 200 8.47 12.35 7.32
C ALA A 200 8.07 11.80 8.71
N ALA A 201 7.17 10.82 8.74
CA ALA A 201 6.75 10.18 9.98
C ALA A 201 7.88 9.42 10.69
N ALA A 202 8.81 8.82 9.93
CA ALA A 202 10.00 8.18 10.49
C ALA A 202 10.92 9.21 11.16
N ALA A 203 11.20 10.33 10.49
CA ALA A 203 12.04 11.40 11.04
C ALA A 203 11.45 12.01 12.34
N SER A 204 10.12 12.10 12.46
CA SER A 204 9.47 12.60 13.68
C SER A 204 9.52 11.63 14.87
N ARG A 205 9.80 10.33 14.66
CA ARG A 205 9.94 9.34 15.74
C ARG A 205 11.36 9.25 16.31
N GLU A 206 12.33 9.84 15.62
CA GLU A 206 13.74 9.85 16.04
C GLU A 206 14.10 11.09 16.89
N LEU A 207 13.18 12.05 17.01
CA LEU A 207 13.29 13.28 17.81
C LEU A 207 12.59 13.13 19.17
#